data_AF-A0A7S1JQF9-F1
#
_entry.id   AF-A0A7S1JQF9-F1
#
_cell.length_a   1.000
_cell.length_b   1.000
_cell.length_c   1.000
_cell.angle_alpha   90.00
_cell.angle_beta   90.00
_cell.angle_gamma   90.00
#
_symmetry.space_group_name_H-M   'P 1'
#
loop_
_entity.id
_entity.type
_entity.pdbx_description
1 polymer ?
#
loop_
_entity_poly.entity_id
_entity_poly.type
_entity_poly.pdbx_seq_one_letter_code
_entity_poly.pdbx_strand_id
1 'polypeptide(L)'
;DHPPRSTYKESDPAIRRGRWLHPSFTAFLTTRPLMRWPDEAGVVFKEVLFADIDRDDPRYQRLLTAGDIPEELGITADNRTDDGDLSRADPIDCRYVIVSGFRPTDTVAAFVRVGCGGVGLLTTEPAAAGASASLDEIFPVSMPRWRSVLKRFDLQSDVIDRGHVMV
;
A
#
# COMPACT_ATOMS: atom_id res chain seq x y z
N ASP A 1 -15.83 -15.50 -20.65
CA ASP A 1 -15.88 -14.06 -20.33
C ASP A 1 -14.93 -13.72 -19.22
N HIS A 2 -14.25 -12.58 -19.34
CA HIS A 2 -13.22 -12.15 -18.38
C HIS A 2 -13.80 -11.10 -17.43
N PRO A 3 -13.66 -11.23 -16.10
CA PRO A 3 -14.18 -10.26 -15.13
C PRO A 3 -13.83 -8.77 -15.41
N PRO A 4 -12.65 -8.42 -15.96
CA PRO A 4 -12.32 -7.02 -16.28
C PRO A 4 -13.01 -6.48 -17.54
N ARG A 5 -13.64 -7.32 -18.37
CA ARG A 5 -14.19 -6.90 -19.67
C ARG A 5 -15.42 -6.01 -19.51
N SER A 6 -16.20 -6.20 -18.44
CA SER A 6 -17.36 -5.37 -18.09
C SER A 6 -17.00 -4.11 -17.29
N THR A 7 -15.76 -4.01 -16.80
CA THR A 7 -15.24 -2.85 -16.05
C THR A 7 -14.25 -2.03 -16.87
N TYR A 8 -14.11 -2.32 -18.16
CA TYR A 8 -13.17 -1.65 -19.04
C TYR A 8 -13.60 -0.21 -19.28
N LYS A 9 -12.76 0.73 -18.85
CA LYS A 9 -12.88 2.14 -19.19
C LYS A 9 -11.92 2.40 -20.36
N GLU A 10 -12.45 2.71 -21.53
CA GLU A 10 -11.64 2.90 -22.74
C GLU A 10 -10.58 4.00 -22.58
N SER A 11 -10.90 5.05 -21.81
CA SER A 11 -9.96 6.13 -21.50
C SER A 11 -8.93 5.78 -20.41
N ASP A 12 -9.07 4.64 -19.73
CA ASP A 12 -8.18 4.21 -18.65
C ASP A 12 -8.09 2.66 -18.60
N PRO A 13 -7.47 2.05 -19.63
CA PRO A 13 -7.52 0.62 -19.84
C PRO A 13 -6.67 -0.15 -18.82
N ALA A 14 -7.08 -1.38 -18.50
CA ALA A 14 -6.26 -2.29 -17.69
C ALA A 14 -4.89 -2.56 -18.36
N ILE A 15 -3.83 -2.61 -17.56
CA ILE A 15 -2.46 -2.82 -18.03
C ILE A 15 -1.88 -4.09 -17.43
N ARG A 16 -1.33 -4.95 -18.30
CA ARG A 16 -0.58 -6.13 -17.87
C ARG A 16 0.91 -5.88 -17.96
N ARG A 17 1.64 -6.25 -16.90
CA ARG A 17 3.10 -6.25 -16.86
C ARG A 17 3.59 -7.52 -16.19
N GLY A 18 3.93 -8.53 -16.99
CA GLY A 18 4.34 -9.84 -16.47
C GLY A 18 3.24 -10.46 -15.61
N ARG A 19 3.58 -10.80 -14.36
CA ARG A 19 2.65 -11.37 -13.36
C ARG A 19 1.69 -10.38 -12.69
N TRP A 20 1.84 -9.08 -12.98
CA TRP A 20 1.01 -8.03 -12.40
C TRP A 20 -0.03 -7.54 -13.40
N LEU A 21 -1.27 -7.52 -12.97
CA LEU A 21 -2.41 -6.94 -13.66
C LEU A 21 -2.87 -5.69 -12.91
N HIS A 22 -2.77 -4.54 -13.56
CA HIS A 22 -3.30 -3.29 -13.03
C HIS A 22 -4.71 -3.09 -13.58
N PRO A 23 -5.70 -2.76 -12.71
CA PRO A 23 -7.08 -2.59 -13.15
C PRO A 23 -7.28 -1.40 -14.09
N SER A 24 -6.32 -0.46 -14.12
CA SER A 24 -6.34 0.70 -15.01
C SER A 24 -4.92 1.21 -15.34
N PHE A 25 -4.80 2.08 -16.34
CA PHE A 25 -3.54 2.71 -16.74
C PHE A 25 -3.10 3.72 -15.69
N THR A 26 -4.04 4.44 -15.08
CA THR A 26 -3.78 5.29 -13.91
C THR A 26 -3.21 4.46 -12.75
N ALA A 27 -3.79 3.29 -12.42
CA ALA A 27 -3.24 2.43 -11.36
C ALA A 27 -1.81 1.94 -11.69
N PHE A 28 -1.54 1.63 -12.96
CA PHE A 28 -0.20 1.32 -13.43
C PHE A 28 0.76 2.51 -13.26
N LEU A 29 0.36 3.72 -13.66
CA LEU A 29 1.19 4.91 -13.50
C LEU A 29 1.41 5.29 -12.05
N THR A 30 0.44 5.14 -11.15
CA THR A 30 0.59 5.46 -9.73
C THR A 30 1.51 4.47 -9.01
N THR A 31 1.45 3.18 -9.37
CA THR A 31 2.36 2.16 -8.80
C THR A 31 3.81 2.31 -9.28
N ARG A 32 4.06 2.94 -10.43
CA ARG A 32 5.39 2.98 -11.05
C ARG A 32 6.41 3.85 -10.30
N PRO A 33 6.11 5.12 -9.97
CA PRO A 33 6.96 5.94 -9.11
C PRO A 33 7.22 5.23 -7.78
N LEU A 34 6.18 4.65 -7.16
CA LEU A 34 6.34 3.94 -5.90
C LEU A 34 7.39 2.80 -6.00
N MET A 35 7.35 2.01 -7.07
CA MET A 35 8.25 0.85 -7.20
C MET A 35 9.65 1.18 -7.73
N ARG A 36 9.91 2.41 -8.20
CA ARG A 36 11.20 2.79 -8.80
C ARG A 36 11.90 3.97 -8.14
N TRP A 37 11.13 4.85 -7.51
CA TRP A 37 11.67 6.04 -6.86
C TRP A 37 12.79 5.74 -5.85
N PRO A 38 12.72 4.67 -5.02
CA PRO A 38 13.82 4.33 -4.13
C PRO A 38 15.12 4.05 -4.88
N ASP A 39 15.06 3.21 -5.92
CA ASP A 39 16.23 2.84 -6.73
C ASP A 39 16.87 4.08 -7.39
N GLU A 40 16.04 5.00 -7.90
CA GLU A 40 16.49 6.24 -8.54
C GLU A 40 17.06 7.26 -7.54
N ALA A 41 16.51 7.31 -6.33
CA ALA A 41 16.98 8.19 -5.25
C ALA A 41 18.15 7.60 -4.44
N GLY A 42 18.54 6.35 -4.69
CA GLY A 42 19.52 5.62 -3.88
C GLY A 42 19.02 5.31 -2.47
N VAL A 43 17.70 5.22 -2.29
CA VAL A 43 17.02 4.95 -1.02
C VAL A 43 16.39 3.57 -1.08
N VAL A 44 16.20 2.91 0.06
CA VAL A 44 15.48 1.63 0.15
C VAL A 44 14.26 1.84 1.03
N PHE A 45 13.09 1.37 0.59
CA PHE A 45 11.93 1.30 1.46
C PHE A 45 12.20 0.31 2.57
N LYS A 46 12.04 0.77 3.82
CA LYS A 46 12.08 -0.09 4.98
C LYS A 46 10.65 -0.45 5.34
N GLU A 47 10.35 -1.73 5.38
CA GLU A 47 9.15 -2.21 6.06
C GLU A 47 9.39 -2.06 7.56
N VAL A 48 8.58 -1.23 8.21
CA VAL A 48 8.72 -0.88 9.62
C VAL A 48 7.87 -1.82 10.48
N LEU A 49 6.68 -2.13 9.99
CA LEU A 49 5.69 -2.95 10.67
C LEU A 49 4.99 -3.85 9.66
N PHE A 50 4.72 -5.08 10.06
CA PHE A 50 3.87 -6.01 9.33
C PHE A 50 2.88 -6.68 10.28
N ALA A 51 1.61 -6.74 9.90
CA ALA A 51 0.59 -7.44 10.65
C ALA A 51 -0.20 -8.40 9.74
N ASP A 52 -0.41 -9.61 10.23
CA ASP A 52 -1.33 -10.57 9.65
C ASP A 52 -2.74 -10.29 10.20
N ILE A 53 -3.69 -9.98 9.31
CA ILE A 53 -5.03 -9.52 9.68
C ILE A 53 -6.09 -10.58 9.32
N ASP A 54 -5.73 -11.64 8.60
CA ASP A 54 -6.62 -12.53 7.87
C ASP A 54 -7.27 -11.86 6.64
N ARG A 55 -7.26 -12.57 5.52
CA ARG A 55 -7.91 -12.12 4.27
C ARG A 55 -9.42 -12.04 4.45
N ASP A 56 -10.02 -12.87 5.29
CA ASP A 56 -11.48 -12.87 5.46
C ASP A 56 -11.97 -11.82 6.46
N ASP A 57 -11.07 -11.06 7.11
CA ASP A 57 -11.46 -9.96 7.99
C ASP A 57 -12.19 -8.86 7.17
N PRO A 58 -13.43 -8.49 7.53
CA PRO A 58 -14.20 -7.51 6.79
C PRO A 58 -13.55 -6.11 6.77
N ARG A 59 -12.75 -5.77 7.79
CA ARG A 59 -11.99 -4.51 7.86
C ARG A 59 -10.83 -4.53 6.89
N TYR A 60 -10.12 -5.66 6.78
CA TYR A 60 -9.09 -5.88 5.79
C TYR A 60 -9.66 -5.77 4.38
N GLN A 61 -10.77 -6.47 4.11
CA GLN A 61 -11.46 -6.41 2.83
C GLN A 61 -11.90 -4.97 2.49
N ARG A 62 -12.46 -4.23 3.46
CA ARG A 62 -12.76 -2.81 3.24
C ARG A 62 -11.51 -2.01 2.90
N LEU A 63 -10.38 -2.18 3.57
CA LEU A 63 -9.17 -1.47 3.21
C LEU A 63 -8.70 -1.84 1.78
N LEU A 64 -8.74 -3.13 1.44
CA LEU A 64 -8.32 -3.66 0.15
C LEU A 64 -9.24 -3.24 -1.01
N THR A 65 -10.56 -3.13 -0.79
CA THR A 65 -11.54 -2.95 -1.86
C THR A 65 -12.35 -1.65 -1.76
N ALA A 66 -12.26 -0.87 -0.68
CA ALA A 66 -13.04 0.36 -0.54
C ALA A 66 -12.74 1.32 -1.69
N GLY A 67 -13.79 1.77 -2.38
CA GLY A 67 -13.72 2.90 -3.28
C GLY A 67 -13.39 4.17 -2.50
N ASP A 68 -12.46 4.93 -3.04
CA ASP A 68 -11.96 6.24 -2.61
C ASP A 68 -11.57 6.36 -1.12
N ILE A 69 -10.29 6.09 -0.85
CA ILE A 69 -9.60 6.73 0.27
C ILE A 69 -9.53 8.23 -0.08
N PRO A 70 -10.03 9.12 0.80
CA PRO A 70 -9.96 10.54 0.56
C PRO A 70 -8.52 11.01 0.29
N GLU A 71 -8.34 11.92 -0.67
CA GLU A 71 -7.01 12.38 -1.10
C GLU A 71 -6.20 13.01 0.05
N GLU A 72 -6.87 13.55 1.07
CA GLU A 72 -6.22 14.03 2.28
C GLU A 72 -5.49 12.93 3.05
N LEU A 73 -6.00 11.69 3.00
CA LEU A 73 -5.39 10.52 3.63
C LEU A 73 -4.35 9.84 2.74
N GLY A 74 -4.50 9.91 1.42
CA GLY A 74 -3.51 9.40 0.48
C GLY A 74 -4.04 9.08 -0.90
N ILE A 75 -3.15 8.60 -1.76
CA ILE A 75 -3.46 8.15 -3.13
C ILE A 75 -3.40 6.62 -3.16
N THR A 76 -4.42 5.99 -3.72
CA THR A 76 -4.47 4.52 -3.87
C THR A 76 -3.88 4.07 -5.19
N ALA A 77 -3.21 2.92 -5.16
CA ALA A 77 -2.74 2.23 -6.35
C ALA A 77 -2.99 0.73 -6.21
N ASP A 78 -3.79 0.18 -7.10
CA ASP A 78 -4.24 -1.21 -7.03
C ASP A 78 -3.51 -2.07 -8.06
N ASN A 79 -3.24 -3.33 -7.69
CA ASN A 79 -2.84 -4.35 -8.64
C ASN A 79 -3.29 -5.74 -8.21
N ARG A 80 -3.25 -6.67 -9.14
CA ARG A 80 -3.51 -8.09 -8.92
C ARG A 80 -2.29 -8.87 -9.36
N THR A 81 -1.87 -9.82 -8.53
CA THR A 81 -0.88 -10.83 -8.91
C THR A 81 -1.60 -12.12 -9.29
N ASP A 82 -1.43 -12.53 -10.54
CA ASP A 82 -2.06 -13.72 -11.11
C ASP A 82 -1.04 -14.74 -11.67
N ASP A 83 0.26 -14.50 -11.43
CA ASP A 83 1.39 -15.31 -11.94
C ASP A 83 1.41 -15.49 -13.46
N GLY A 84 0.76 -14.61 -14.22
CA GLY A 84 0.65 -14.75 -15.67
C GLY A 84 -0.58 -15.56 -16.10
N ASP A 85 -1.28 -16.19 -15.16
CA ASP A 85 -2.50 -16.96 -15.42
C ASP A 85 -3.74 -16.18 -15.01
N LEU A 86 -4.42 -15.64 -16.01
CA LEU A 86 -5.67 -14.91 -15.82
C LEU A 86 -6.83 -15.77 -15.30
N SER A 87 -6.71 -17.10 -15.42
CA SER A 87 -7.67 -18.09 -14.92
C SER A 87 -7.30 -18.66 -13.56
N ARG A 88 -6.25 -18.12 -12.92
CA ARG A 88 -5.82 -18.55 -11.59
C ARG A 88 -7.01 -18.54 -10.63
N ALA A 89 -7.21 -19.67 -9.94
CA ALA A 89 -8.33 -19.86 -9.03
C ALA A 89 -8.30 -18.91 -7.83
N ASP A 90 -7.11 -18.50 -7.39
CA ASP A 90 -6.92 -17.58 -6.28
C ASP A 90 -5.89 -16.49 -6.62
N PRO A 91 -6.29 -15.44 -7.36
CA PRO A 91 -5.44 -14.29 -7.58
C PRO A 91 -5.29 -13.48 -6.29
N ILE A 92 -4.14 -12.84 -6.13
CA ILE A 92 -3.85 -12.00 -4.97
C ILE A 92 -4.10 -10.55 -5.36
N ASP A 93 -5.15 -9.96 -4.81
CA ASP A 93 -5.38 -8.52 -4.89
C ASP A 93 -4.46 -7.78 -3.91
N CYS A 94 -3.87 -6.69 -4.38
CA CYS A 94 -2.97 -5.84 -3.64
C CYS A 94 -3.39 -4.39 -3.80
N ARG A 95 -3.22 -3.62 -2.72
CA ARG A 95 -3.44 -2.18 -2.71
C ARG A 95 -2.29 -1.48 -2.00
N TYR A 96 -1.89 -0.35 -2.56
CA TYR A 96 -0.94 0.57 -1.95
C TYR A 96 -1.70 1.87 -1.62
N VAL A 97 -1.59 2.34 -0.38
CA VAL A 97 -2.09 3.65 0.03
C VAL A 97 -0.89 4.54 0.30
N ILE A 98 -0.57 5.42 -0.65
CA ILE A 98 0.56 6.33 -0.57
C ILE A 98 0.12 7.51 0.30
N VAL A 99 0.72 7.65 1.48
CA VAL A 99 0.34 8.67 2.47
C VAL A 99 1.32 9.85 2.52
N SER A 100 2.49 9.71 1.89
CA SER A 100 3.53 10.74 1.74
C SER A 100 4.41 10.47 0.53
N GLY A 101 5.08 11.51 0.03
CA GLY A 101 6.09 11.44 -1.04
C GLY A 101 5.56 11.81 -2.41
N PHE A 102 4.30 12.25 -2.48
CA PHE A 102 3.65 12.68 -3.72
C PHE A 102 3.33 14.18 -3.74
N ARG A 103 3.53 14.89 -2.62
CA ARG A 103 3.36 16.35 -2.54
C ARG A 103 4.72 17.04 -2.66
N PRO A 104 4.79 18.26 -3.24
CA PRO A 104 6.06 19.00 -3.37
C PRO A 104 6.79 19.28 -2.05
N THR A 105 6.06 19.33 -0.94
CA THR A 105 6.59 19.59 0.41
C THR A 105 7.01 18.32 1.14
N ASP A 106 6.71 17.14 0.62
CA ASP A 106 7.07 15.89 1.29
C ASP A 106 8.57 15.62 1.11
N THR A 107 9.25 15.38 2.22
CA THR A 107 10.68 15.02 2.26
C THR A 107 10.91 13.52 2.41
N VAL A 108 9.85 12.76 2.68
CA VAL A 108 9.85 11.31 2.86
C VAL A 108 8.71 10.70 2.06
N ALA A 109 8.88 9.47 1.57
CA ALA A 109 7.75 8.69 1.08
C ALA A 109 7.35 7.65 2.13
N ALA A 110 6.05 7.48 2.28
CA ALA A 110 5.47 6.50 3.19
C ALA A 110 4.19 5.95 2.60
N PHE A 111 3.93 4.67 2.77
CA PHE A 111 2.72 4.02 2.28
C PHE A 111 2.30 2.82 3.12
N VAL A 112 1.03 2.45 2.99
CA VAL A 112 0.46 1.20 3.51
C VAL A 112 0.38 0.22 2.35
N ARG A 113 0.95 -0.97 2.51
CA ARG A 113 0.80 -2.10 1.58
C ARG A 113 -0.23 -3.06 2.14
N VAL A 114 -1.18 -3.46 1.33
CA VAL A 114 -2.26 -4.37 1.69
C VAL A 114 -2.28 -5.48 0.66
N GLY A 115 -2.15 -6.73 1.08
CA GLY A 115 -2.15 -7.88 0.18
C GLY A 115 -1.74 -9.15 0.92
N CYS A 116 -1.99 -10.32 0.32
CA CYS A 116 -1.64 -11.63 0.91
C CYS A 116 -2.17 -11.85 2.34
N GLY A 117 -3.30 -11.24 2.74
CA GLY A 117 -3.83 -11.33 4.11
C GLY A 117 -3.15 -10.42 5.14
N GLY A 118 -2.12 -9.66 4.73
CA GLY A 118 -1.35 -8.80 5.62
C GLY A 118 -1.40 -7.31 5.27
N VAL A 119 -1.02 -6.50 6.26
CA VAL A 119 -0.84 -5.05 6.16
C VAL A 119 0.60 -4.71 6.57
N GLY A 120 1.34 -4.10 5.63
CA GLY A 120 2.71 -3.62 5.85
C GLY A 120 2.80 -2.10 5.83
N LEU A 121 3.64 -1.52 6.67
CA LEU A 121 3.92 -0.09 6.72
C LEU A 121 5.34 0.18 6.25
N LEU A 122 5.50 0.96 5.18
CA LEU A 122 6.78 1.16 4.51
C LEU A 122 7.12 2.63 4.38
N THR A 123 8.35 3.00 4.72
CA THR A 123 8.82 4.39 4.66
C THR A 123 10.27 4.50 4.20
N THR A 124 10.63 5.67 3.67
CA THR A 124 12.00 6.12 3.48
C THR A 124 12.48 7.08 4.56
N GLU A 125 11.63 7.40 5.54
CA GLU A 125 11.99 8.25 6.65
C GLU A 125 13.20 7.66 7.41
N PRO A 126 14.28 8.43 7.61
CA PRO A 126 15.38 7.99 8.45
C PRO A 126 14.92 7.92 9.91
N ALA A 127 15.39 6.91 10.64
CA ALA A 127 15.13 6.79 12.06
C ALA A 127 15.64 8.05 12.80
N ALA A 128 14.74 8.80 13.40
CA ALA A 128 15.07 10.01 14.15
C ALA A 128 15.58 9.72 15.57
N ALA A 129 15.34 8.50 16.07
CA ALA A 129 15.72 8.03 17.39
C ALA A 129 16.32 6.60 17.33
N GLY A 130 16.89 6.16 18.45
CA GLY A 130 17.45 4.81 18.59
C GLY A 130 16.37 3.72 18.67
N ALA A 131 16.79 2.45 18.53
CA ALA A 131 15.89 1.30 18.42
C ALA A 131 15.03 1.01 19.68
N SER A 132 15.39 1.55 20.85
CA SER A 132 14.60 1.40 22.07
C SER A 132 13.51 2.46 22.23
N ALA A 133 13.47 3.47 21.34
CA ALA A 133 12.44 4.50 21.33
C ALA A 133 11.13 3.96 20.73
N SER A 134 10.03 4.65 20.99
CA SER A 134 8.75 4.33 20.38
C SER A 134 8.78 4.58 18.87
N LEU A 135 7.90 3.91 18.09
CA LEU A 135 7.82 4.14 16.66
C LEU A 135 7.45 5.60 16.30
N ASP A 136 6.71 6.30 17.18
CA ASP A 136 6.43 7.74 17.02
C ASP A 136 7.69 8.60 17.08
N GLU A 137 8.64 8.23 17.94
CA GLU A 137 9.91 8.92 18.07
C GLU A 137 10.88 8.54 16.93
N ILE A 138 10.80 7.30 16.45
CA ILE A 138 11.65 6.81 15.35
C ILE A 138 11.17 7.38 14.00
N PHE A 139 9.86 7.45 13.77
CA PHE A 139 9.24 7.85 12.50
C PHE A 139 8.13 8.91 12.68
N PRO A 140 8.47 10.10 13.19
CA PRO A 140 7.51 11.15 13.55
C PRO A 140 6.69 11.66 12.36
N VAL A 141 7.17 11.53 11.12
CA VAL A 141 6.46 11.97 9.91
C VAL A 141 5.51 10.89 9.39
N SER A 142 5.96 9.63 9.36
CA SER A 142 5.21 8.51 8.76
C SER A 142 4.10 7.99 9.66
N MET A 143 4.37 7.86 10.97
CA MET A 143 3.43 7.29 11.95
C MET A 143 2.05 7.96 12.00
N PRO A 144 1.92 9.30 12.12
CA PRO A 144 0.60 9.93 12.20
C PRO A 144 -0.22 9.71 10.91
N ARG A 145 0.45 9.60 9.76
CA ARG A 145 -0.19 9.39 8.45
C ARG A 145 -0.70 7.95 8.29
N TRP A 146 0.10 6.96 8.67
CA TRP A 146 -0.37 5.56 8.71
C TRP A 146 -1.52 5.38 9.68
N ARG A 147 -1.43 5.94 10.90
CA ARG A 147 -2.54 5.86 11.86
C ARG A 147 -3.83 6.45 11.31
N SER A 148 -3.74 7.57 10.61
CA SER A 148 -4.93 8.21 10.01
C SER A 148 -5.63 7.29 9.01
N VAL A 149 -4.88 6.58 8.16
CA VAL A 149 -5.44 5.56 7.26
C VAL A 149 -6.00 4.38 8.05
N LEU A 150 -5.21 3.76 8.93
CA LEU A 150 -5.61 2.53 9.63
C LEU A 150 -6.81 2.74 10.56
N LYS A 151 -6.91 3.92 11.20
CA LYS A 151 -8.03 4.29 12.06
C LYS A 151 -9.34 4.34 11.31
N ARG A 152 -9.34 4.79 10.03
CA ARG A 152 -10.53 4.79 9.18
C ARG A 152 -11.13 3.40 8.98
N PHE A 153 -10.29 2.37 9.06
CA PHE A 153 -10.70 0.98 8.84
C PHE A 153 -10.72 0.15 10.13
N ASP A 154 -10.57 0.78 11.30
CA ASP A 154 -10.50 0.09 12.60
C ASP A 154 -9.38 -0.97 12.67
N LEU A 155 -8.27 -0.74 11.97
CA LEU A 155 -7.10 -1.64 11.90
C LEU A 155 -5.89 -1.12 12.68
N GLN A 156 -5.97 0.09 13.25
CA GLN A 156 -4.83 0.75 13.88
C GLN A 156 -4.20 -0.12 14.97
N SER A 157 -4.98 -0.65 15.92
CA SER A 157 -4.41 -1.42 17.02
C SER A 157 -3.87 -2.78 16.59
N ASP A 158 -4.49 -3.44 15.63
CA ASP A 158 -3.98 -4.73 15.14
C ASP A 158 -2.65 -4.55 14.40
N VAL A 159 -2.48 -3.45 13.66
CA VAL A 159 -1.26 -3.19 12.89
C VAL A 159 -0.16 -2.53 13.73
N ILE A 160 -0.48 -1.51 14.52
CA ILE A 160 0.51 -0.72 15.28
C ILE A 160 0.86 -1.37 16.61
N ASP A 161 -0.14 -1.87 17.35
CA ASP A 161 0.08 -2.35 18.72
C ASP A 161 0.43 -3.85 18.75
N ARG A 162 -0.05 -4.62 17.77
CA ARG A 162 0.14 -6.09 17.69
C ARG A 162 0.96 -6.57 16.49
N GLY A 163 1.31 -5.66 15.57
CA GLY A 163 2.14 -5.98 14.43
C GLY A 163 3.58 -6.33 14.82
N HIS A 164 4.24 -7.06 13.93
CA HIS A 164 5.66 -7.37 14.06
C HIS A 164 6.50 -6.20 13.56
N VAL A 165 7.38 -5.70 14.42
CA VAL A 165 8.35 -4.66 14.08
C VAL A 165 9.47 -5.29 13.24
N MET A 166 9.79 -4.64 12.13
CA MET A 166 10.70 -5.15 11.09
C MET A 166 12.00 -4.33 10.95
N VAL A 167 12.12 -3.20 11.67
CA VAL A 167 13.29 -2.30 11.63
C VAL A 167 14.57 -2.91 12.16
#